data_AF-A0A7V9TM63-F1
#
_entry.id   AF-A0A7V9TM63-F1
#
_cell.length_a   1.000
_cell.length_b   1.000
_cell.length_c   1.000
_cell.angle_alpha   90.00
_cell.angle_beta   90.00
_cell.angle_gamma   90.00
#
_symmetry.space_group_name_H-M   'P 1'
#
loop_
_entity.id
_entity.type
_entity.pdbx_description
1 polymer ?
#
loop_
_entity_poly.entity_id
_entity_poly.type
_entity_poly.pdbx_seq_one_letter_code
_entity_poly.pdbx_strand_id
1 'polypeptide(L)'
;MPRFELVIGQLPPYALARSNFPFPGLAAQVGRAGLGGPREAILASLVVARLCVALLPPYDISFEDAATRSAQARNWLSSLTLGVGLKNLLASVIEAAGRIDHGAVAEGLDKLVGSSSAGFDGASREEIEKLVVTMRS
;
A
#
# COMPACT_ATOMS: atom_id res chain seq x y z
N MET A 1 -28.19 -42.04 0.39
CA MET A 1 -27.43 -40.91 0.96
C MET A 1 -26.42 -40.45 -0.08
N PRO A 2 -26.39 -39.17 -0.50
CA PRO A 2 -25.38 -38.70 -1.45
C PRO A 2 -23.99 -38.69 -0.78
N ARG A 3 -22.99 -39.21 -1.48
CA ARG A 3 -21.60 -39.31 -1.06
C ARG A 3 -20.88 -38.04 -1.52
N PHE A 4 -20.45 -37.18 -0.60
CA PHE A 4 -19.64 -36.01 -0.93
C PHE A 4 -18.20 -36.46 -1.20
N GLU A 5 -17.89 -36.74 -2.46
CA GLU A 5 -16.51 -36.91 -2.90
C GLU A 5 -15.87 -35.52 -3.01
N LEU A 6 -15.12 -35.13 -1.97
CA LEU A 6 -14.21 -33.99 -2.05
C LEU A 6 -13.06 -34.37 -3.00
N VAL A 7 -13.19 -33.96 -4.26
CA VAL A 7 -12.07 -33.98 -5.21
C VAL A 7 -11.03 -32.99 -4.68
N ILE A 8 -9.90 -33.52 -4.19
CA ILE A 8 -8.80 -32.71 -3.67
C ILE A 8 -8.34 -31.77 -4.80
N GLY A 9 -8.50 -30.46 -4.61
CA GLY A 9 -8.10 -29.43 -5.57
C GLY A 9 -9.26 -28.69 -6.27
N GLN A 10 -10.51 -29.14 -6.14
CA GLN A 10 -11.66 -28.33 -6.58
C GLN A 10 -12.14 -27.42 -5.45
N LEU A 11 -12.22 -26.11 -5.74
CA LEU A 11 -12.92 -25.17 -4.85
C LEU A 11 -14.40 -25.60 -4.76
N PRO A 12 -14.98 -25.70 -3.55
CA PRO A 12 -16.40 -25.96 -3.38
C PRO A 12 -17.27 -25.00 -4.22
N PRO A 13 -18.45 -25.42 -4.70
CA PRO A 13 -19.33 -24.59 -5.54
C PRO A 13 -19.72 -23.24 -4.93
N TYR A 14 -19.61 -23.11 -3.60
CA TYR A 14 -19.92 -21.90 -2.83
C TYR A 14 -18.70 -21.32 -2.10
N ALA A 15 -17.50 -21.70 -2.50
CA ALA A 15 -16.29 -21.13 -1.92
C ALA A 15 -16.16 -19.66 -2.33
N LEU A 16 -16.00 -18.79 -1.33
CA LEU A 16 -15.78 -17.37 -1.57
C LEU A 16 -14.46 -17.14 -2.28
N ALA A 17 -14.42 -16.12 -3.14
CA ALA A 17 -13.17 -15.65 -3.71
C ALA A 17 -12.18 -15.30 -2.58
N ARG A 18 -10.93 -15.71 -2.74
CA ARG A 18 -9.89 -15.42 -1.75
C ARG A 18 -9.70 -13.90 -1.69
N SER A 19 -9.92 -13.32 -0.52
CA SER A 19 -9.60 -11.90 -0.31
C SER A 19 -8.08 -11.73 -0.40
N ASN A 20 -7.63 -10.88 -1.33
CA ASN A 20 -6.23 -10.48 -1.41
C ASN A 20 -6.02 -9.23 -0.55
N PHE A 21 -5.22 -9.35 0.50
CA PHE A 21 -4.81 -8.21 1.30
C PHE A 21 -3.43 -7.75 0.82
N PRO A 22 -3.33 -6.64 0.07
CA PRO A 22 -2.06 -6.21 -0.47
C PRO A 22 -1.11 -5.80 0.66
N PHE A 23 0.18 -6.03 0.44
CA PHE A 23 1.28 -5.68 1.35
C PHE A 23 1.28 -6.41 2.71
N PRO A 24 1.23 -7.76 2.74
CA PRO A 24 1.28 -8.53 3.99
C PRO A 24 2.59 -8.32 4.78
N GLY A 25 3.73 -8.09 4.12
CA GLY A 25 5.02 -7.80 4.74
C GLY A 25 4.98 -6.49 5.52
N LEU A 26 4.55 -5.40 4.87
CA LEU A 26 4.33 -4.12 5.52
C LEU A 26 3.33 -4.21 6.68
N ALA A 27 2.20 -4.87 6.47
CA ALA A 27 1.19 -5.04 7.52
C ALA A 27 1.74 -5.81 8.73
N ALA A 28 2.50 -6.88 8.48
CA ALA A 28 3.15 -7.66 9.54
C ALA A 28 4.22 -6.83 10.27
N GLN A 29 4.97 -5.99 9.54
CA GLN A 29 5.96 -5.11 10.14
C GLN A 29 5.31 -4.05 11.04
N VAL A 30 4.21 -3.41 10.60
CA VAL A 30 3.42 -2.48 11.44
C VAL A 30 2.97 -3.17 12.74
N GLY A 31 2.46 -4.41 12.64
CA GLY A 31 1.97 -5.17 13.79
C GLY A 31 3.06 -5.47 14.82
N ARG A 32 4.30 -5.71 14.38
CA ARG A 32 5.44 -5.99 15.27
C ARG A 32 6.20 -4.75 15.74
N ALA A 33 6.08 -3.62 15.04
CA ALA A 33 6.76 -2.38 15.40
C ALA A 33 6.29 -1.86 16.77
N GLY A 34 7.21 -1.35 17.59
CA GLY A 34 6.89 -0.70 18.86
C GLY A 34 6.03 0.57 18.67
N LEU A 35 5.23 0.92 19.67
CA LEU A 35 4.41 2.14 19.63
C LEU A 35 5.29 3.40 19.49
N GLY A 36 4.80 4.38 18.72
CA GLY A 36 5.47 5.65 18.45
C GLY A 36 5.99 5.77 17.00
N GLY A 37 6.97 6.65 16.82
CA GLY A 37 7.43 7.12 15.50
C GLY A 37 7.74 6.02 14.46
N PRO A 38 8.49 4.95 14.79
CA PRO A 38 8.78 3.89 13.83
C PRO A 38 7.52 3.17 13.31
N ARG A 39 6.55 2.88 14.18
CA ARG A 39 5.28 2.28 13.76
C ARG A 39 4.47 3.24 12.90
N GLU A 40 4.42 4.52 13.25
CA GLU A 40 3.72 5.53 12.47
C GLU A 40 4.30 5.67 11.06
N ALA A 41 5.63 5.63 10.92
CA ALA A 41 6.31 5.70 9.62
C ALA A 41 5.92 4.54 8.70
N ILE A 42 5.94 3.30 9.22
CA ILE A 42 5.60 2.11 8.45
C ILE A 42 4.08 2.09 8.15
N LEU A 43 3.25 2.50 9.11
CA LEU A 43 1.79 2.59 8.92
C LEU A 43 1.44 3.62 7.84
N ALA A 44 2.07 4.79 7.86
CA ALA A 44 1.90 5.81 6.83
C ALA A 44 2.31 5.29 5.45
N SER A 45 3.45 4.58 5.39
CA SER A 45 3.91 3.95 4.15
C SER A 45 2.94 2.88 3.64
N LEU A 46 2.38 2.05 4.52
CA LEU A 46 1.36 1.05 4.16
C LEU A 46 0.10 1.70 3.58
N VAL A 47 -0.41 2.78 4.21
CA VAL A 47 -1.59 3.48 3.71
C VAL A 47 -1.32 4.11 2.35
N VAL A 48 -0.15 4.74 2.17
CA VAL A 48 0.24 5.30 0.87
C VAL A 48 0.40 4.21 -0.18
N ALA A 49 1.06 3.10 0.12
CA ALA A 49 1.19 1.97 -0.80
C ALA A 49 -0.18 1.41 -1.22
N ARG A 50 -1.15 1.34 -0.30
CA ARG A 50 -2.53 0.92 -0.58
C ARG A 50 -3.30 1.92 -1.43
N LEU A 51 -3.05 3.22 -1.25
CA LEU A 51 -3.60 4.25 -2.13
C LEU A 51 -3.03 4.10 -3.54
N CYS A 52 -1.72 3.91 -3.66
CA CYS A 52 -1.04 3.69 -4.92
C CYS A 52 -1.55 2.42 -5.64
N VAL A 53 -1.60 1.26 -4.98
CA VAL A 53 -2.05 0.02 -5.64
C VAL A 53 -3.50 0.10 -6.12
N ALA A 54 -4.34 0.96 -5.51
CA ALA A 54 -5.71 1.16 -5.95
C ALA A 54 -5.80 1.79 -7.36
N LEU A 55 -4.75 2.44 -7.84
CA LEU A 55 -4.65 3.00 -9.19
C LEU A 55 -4.39 1.93 -10.26
N LEU A 56 -4.09 0.69 -9.85
CA LEU A 56 -3.72 -0.40 -10.75
C LEU A 56 -4.86 -1.44 -10.83
N PRO A 57 -4.92 -2.23 -11.92
CA PRO A 57 -5.79 -3.41 -11.97
C PRO A 57 -5.49 -4.36 -10.79
N PRO A 58 -6.50 -5.01 -10.20
CA PRO A 58 -7.91 -5.02 -10.61
C PRO A 58 -8.77 -3.90 -9.99
N TYR A 59 -8.18 -2.98 -9.22
CA TYR A 59 -8.94 -1.96 -8.49
C TYR A 59 -9.35 -0.81 -9.39
N ASP A 60 -8.42 -0.29 -10.19
CA ASP A 60 -8.61 0.73 -11.23
C ASP A 60 -9.60 1.84 -10.83
N ILE A 61 -9.32 2.50 -9.70
CA ILE A 61 -10.23 3.49 -9.14
C ILE A 61 -10.39 4.72 -10.05
N SER A 62 -11.56 5.34 -10.01
CA SER A 62 -11.83 6.54 -10.79
C SER A 62 -10.95 7.72 -10.36
N PHE A 63 -10.77 8.71 -11.23
CA PHE A 63 -10.07 9.96 -10.90
C PHE A 63 -10.70 10.69 -9.72
N GLU A 64 -12.03 10.74 -9.64
CA GLU A 64 -12.75 11.39 -8.54
C GLU A 64 -12.48 10.68 -7.20
N ASP A 65 -12.47 9.34 -7.21
CA ASP A 65 -12.13 8.54 -6.03
C ASP A 65 -10.67 8.71 -5.63
N ALA A 66 -9.75 8.72 -6.60
CA ALA A 66 -8.32 8.93 -6.36
C ALA A 66 -8.07 10.30 -5.72
N ALA A 67 -8.65 11.37 -6.28
CA ALA A 67 -8.54 12.73 -5.76
C ALA A 67 -9.12 12.84 -4.33
N THR A 68 -10.30 12.26 -4.10
CA THR A 68 -10.97 12.26 -2.80
C THR A 68 -10.16 11.52 -1.74
N ARG A 69 -9.70 10.31 -2.07
CA ARG A 69 -8.88 9.48 -1.17
C ARG A 69 -7.53 10.14 -0.88
N SER A 70 -6.90 10.76 -1.88
CA SER A 70 -5.66 11.50 -1.68
C SER A 70 -5.84 12.71 -0.75
N ALA A 71 -6.92 13.48 -0.90
CA ALA A 71 -7.21 14.59 0.00
C ALA A 71 -7.41 14.11 1.45
N GLN A 72 -8.17 13.03 1.65
CA GLN A 72 -8.38 12.41 2.97
C GLN A 72 -7.07 11.85 3.55
N ALA A 73 -6.28 11.15 2.74
CA ALA A 73 -4.98 10.60 3.13
C ALA A 73 -3.99 11.70 3.55
N ARG A 74 -3.99 12.84 2.84
CA ARG A 74 -3.17 14.01 3.21
C ARG A 74 -3.59 14.61 4.55
N ASN A 75 -4.90 14.75 4.78
CA ASN A 75 -5.43 15.26 6.05
C ASN A 75 -5.10 14.31 7.20
N TRP A 76 -5.21 13.00 6.98
CA TRP A 76 -4.79 12.01 7.96
C TRP A 76 -3.27 12.07 8.21
N LEU A 77 -2.45 12.12 7.15
CA LEU A 77 -0.99 12.21 7.26
C LEU A 77 -0.56 13.44 8.07
N SER A 78 -1.25 14.59 7.92
CA SER A 78 -0.93 15.81 8.65
C SER A 78 -1.09 15.66 10.17
N SER A 79 -1.98 14.78 10.62
CA SER A 79 -2.21 14.44 12.03
C SER A 79 -1.12 13.56 12.66
N LEU A 80 -0.30 12.88 11.85
CA LEU A 80 0.75 11.97 12.36
C LEU A 80 1.99 12.73 12.83
N THR A 81 2.66 12.20 13.85
CA THR A 81 3.91 12.71 14.41
C THR A 81 5.13 12.14 13.69
N LEU A 82 5.24 12.43 12.39
CA LEU A 82 6.35 12.01 11.54
C LEU A 82 7.42 13.10 11.42
N GLY A 83 8.67 12.69 11.19
CA GLY A 83 9.73 13.60 10.77
C GLY A 83 9.36 14.33 9.47
N VAL A 84 9.68 15.62 9.39
CA VAL A 84 9.26 16.51 8.28
C VAL A 84 9.66 15.97 6.91
N GLY A 85 10.86 15.40 6.78
CA GLY A 85 11.35 14.82 5.53
C GLY A 85 10.48 13.66 5.02
N LEU A 86 10.16 12.70 5.89
CA LEU A 86 9.29 11.57 5.54
C LEU A 86 7.87 12.04 5.26
N LYS A 87 7.35 12.99 6.05
CA LYS A 87 6.01 13.54 5.87
C LYS A 87 5.85 14.22 4.51
N ASN A 88 6.84 15.01 4.09
CA ASN A 88 6.83 15.67 2.78
C ASN A 88 6.95 14.67 1.63
N LEU A 89 7.79 13.64 1.80
CA LEU A 89 7.93 12.57 0.80
C LEU A 89 6.63 11.78 0.61
N LEU A 90 5.95 11.40 1.69
CA LEU A 90 4.66 10.71 1.60
C LEU A 90 3.58 11.62 1.03
N ALA A 91 3.57 12.91 1.39
CA ALA A 91 2.63 13.88 0.86
C ALA A 91 2.76 14.05 -0.66
N SER A 92 3.98 14.08 -1.21
CA SER A 92 4.17 14.20 -2.66
C SER A 92 3.70 12.95 -3.42
N VAL A 93 3.88 11.75 -2.86
CA VAL A 93 3.32 10.51 -3.43
C VAL A 93 1.79 10.54 -3.42
N ILE A 94 1.17 10.99 -2.32
CA ILE A 94 -0.28 11.13 -2.22
C ILE A 94 -0.83 12.12 -3.25
N GLU A 95 -0.16 13.25 -3.45
CA GLU A 95 -0.53 14.25 -4.45
C GLU A 95 -0.41 13.70 -5.88
N ALA A 96 0.64 12.94 -6.19
CA ALA A 96 0.80 12.27 -7.47
C ALA A 96 -0.31 11.22 -7.70
N ALA A 97 -0.63 10.44 -6.66
CA ALA A 97 -1.71 9.45 -6.73
C ALA A 97 -3.08 10.10 -6.99
N GLY A 98 -3.33 11.28 -6.42
CA GLY A 98 -4.58 12.02 -6.63
C GLY A 98 -4.73 12.57 -8.05
N ARG A 99 -3.62 12.65 -8.80
CA ARG A 99 -3.59 13.03 -10.22
C ARG A 99 -3.53 11.83 -11.17
N ILE A 100 -3.52 10.60 -10.64
CA ILE A 100 -3.25 9.35 -11.39
C ILE A 100 -1.94 9.46 -12.21
N ASP A 101 -0.92 10.09 -11.60
CA ASP A 101 0.39 10.26 -12.23
C ASP A 101 1.29 9.08 -11.87
N HIS A 102 1.16 7.97 -12.61
CA HIS A 102 1.89 6.73 -12.34
C HIS A 102 3.42 6.91 -12.31
N GLY A 103 3.95 7.76 -13.19
CA GLY A 103 5.39 8.07 -13.23
C GLY A 103 5.86 8.77 -11.96
N ALA A 104 5.17 9.83 -11.54
CA ALA A 104 5.51 10.55 -10.31
C ALA A 104 5.28 9.70 -9.06
N VAL A 105 4.26 8.83 -9.04
CA VAL A 105 4.04 7.86 -7.96
C VAL A 105 5.22 6.89 -7.87
N ALA A 106 5.64 6.31 -8.99
CA ALA A 106 6.77 5.38 -9.01
C ALA A 106 8.07 6.03 -8.53
N GLU A 107 8.36 7.27 -8.96
CA GLU A 107 9.53 8.02 -8.52
C GLU A 107 9.50 8.30 -7.00
N GLY A 108 8.35 8.71 -6.47
CA GLY A 108 8.21 8.98 -5.05
C GLY A 108 8.30 7.72 -4.18
N LEU A 109 7.75 6.59 -4.64
CA LEU A 109 7.90 5.29 -3.97
C LEU A 109 9.35 4.78 -3.99
N ASP A 110 10.08 4.99 -5.08
CA ASP A 110 11.50 4.63 -5.18
C ASP A 110 12.35 5.44 -4.19
N LYS A 111 12.08 6.74 -4.07
CA LYS A 111 12.67 7.60 -3.03
C LYS A 111 12.32 7.14 -1.61
N LEU A 112 11.10 6.65 -1.40
CA LEU A 112 10.66 6.11 -0.11
C LEU A 112 11.43 4.83 0.27
N VAL A 113 11.64 3.91 -0.69
CA VAL A 113 12.46 2.70 -0.50
C VAL A 113 13.91 3.04 -0.14
N GLY A 114 14.46 4.10 -0.75
CA GLY A 114 15.80 4.62 -0.43
C GLY A 114 15.89 5.35 0.91
N SER A 115 14.77 5.71 1.53
CA SER A 115 14.75 6.49 2.77
C SER A 115 14.94 5.61 4.00
N SER A 116 16.03 5.83 4.75
CA SER A 116 16.23 5.18 6.05
C SER A 116 15.16 5.54 7.08
N SER A 117 14.53 6.71 6.93
CA SER A 117 13.46 7.18 7.81
C SER A 117 12.19 6.34 7.75
N ALA A 118 11.99 5.55 6.69
CA ALA A 118 10.85 4.65 6.55
C ALA A 118 11.01 3.35 7.36
N GLY A 119 12.25 2.96 7.68
CA GLY A 119 12.55 1.84 8.57
C GLY A 119 12.08 0.47 8.06
N PHE A 120 12.03 0.25 6.75
CA PHE A 120 11.55 -1.01 6.17
C PHE A 120 12.48 -2.20 6.46
N ASP A 121 11.88 -3.36 6.74
CA ASP A 121 12.57 -4.64 6.68
C ASP A 121 12.64 -5.17 5.24
N GLY A 122 13.32 -6.30 5.03
CA GLY A 122 13.51 -6.85 3.69
C GLY A 122 12.21 -7.20 2.97
N ALA A 123 11.21 -7.74 3.68
CA ALA A 123 9.94 -8.13 3.08
C ALA A 123 9.11 -6.90 2.70
N SER A 124 9.00 -5.92 3.59
CA SER A 124 8.30 -4.66 3.30
C SER A 124 8.93 -3.89 2.14
N ARG A 125 10.26 -3.90 2.07
CA ARG A 125 11.02 -3.25 1.00
C ARG A 125 10.71 -3.88 -0.36
N GLU A 126 10.78 -5.21 -0.43
CA GLU A 126 10.51 -5.97 -1.66
C GLU A 126 9.08 -5.69 -2.20
N GLU A 127 8.10 -5.53 -1.31
CA GLU A 127 6.73 -5.22 -1.71
C GLU A 127 6.57 -3.84 -2.33
N ILE A 128 7.24 -2.81 -1.79
CA ILE A 128 7.22 -1.48 -2.39
C ILE A 128 8.00 -1.48 -3.71
N GLU A 129 9.13 -2.17 -3.79
CA GLU A 129 9.91 -2.30 -5.02
C GLU A 129 9.08 -2.96 -6.14
N LYS A 130 8.30 -4.01 -5.83
CA LYS A 130 7.34 -4.61 -6.77
C LYS A 130 6.27 -3.62 -7.21
N LEU A 131 5.75 -2.80 -6.29
CA LEU A 131 4.79 -1.74 -6.63
C LEU A 131 5.40 -0.69 -7.56
N VAL A 132 6.64 -0.27 -7.32
CA VAL A 132 7.38 0.66 -8.19
C VAL A 132 7.51 0.10 -9.60
N VAL A 133 7.89 -1.17 -9.73
CA VAL A 133 7.98 -1.84 -11.05
C VAL A 133 6.63 -1.85 -11.76
N THR A 134 5.56 -2.20 -11.05
CA THR A 134 4.21 -2.26 -11.62
C THR A 134 3.66 -0.88 -11.99
N MET A 135 4.07 0.18 -11.30
CA MET A 135 3.68 1.55 -11.65
C MET A 135 4.38 2.09 -12.89
N ARG A 136 5.51 1.49 -13.28
CA ARG A 136 6.30 1.90 -14.45
C ARG A 136 5.96 1.12 -15.72
N SER A 137 5.26 0.00 -15.59
CA SER A 137 4.81 -0.84 -16.71
C SER A 137 3.55 -0.28 -17.36
#